data_AF-D9WUF5-F1
#
_entry.id   AF-D9WUF5-F1
#
_cell.length_a   1.000
_cell.length_b   1.000
_cell.length_c   1.000
_cell.angle_alpha   90.00
_cell.angle_beta   90.00
_cell.angle_gamma   90.00
#
_symmetry.space_group_name_H-M   'P 1'
#
loop_
_entity.id
_entity.type
_entity.pdbx_description
1 polymer ?
#
loop_
_entity_poly.entity_id
_entity_poly.type
_entity_poly.pdbx_seq_one_letter_code
_entity_poly.pdbx_strand_id
1 'polypeptide(L)'
;MAARPLTFVVGTGRCGSTALSEVLRLHPHLLSLSELMASLEPGALPEEPLTGEEFWEILAGPPAFANRLIREGFGLPEHTYPGFGGRFSAEGDGIPAVAMTTLPHLSDEPDALFDALRPVMCERPRGPVGEHYRALFETLAERFGSRAVVERSGFSLRLVPRLREVFPEARFVHLYRDGADCALSMSRHPGFRMIQLMREGGDVPGELAALMSDESAEIKPLLTRHVPLSAFGRLWSDTVIEGLEHLGALPGELVLPLSYEALLDAPDA
;
A
#
# COMPACT_ATOMS: atom_id res chain seq x y z
N MET A 1 -20.85 -19.40 -1.95
CA MET A 1 -19.50 -19.94 -2.23
C MET A 1 -18.63 -19.67 -1.01
N ALA A 2 -17.63 -20.50 -0.72
CA ALA A 2 -16.67 -20.19 0.34
C ALA A 2 -15.89 -18.92 -0.05
N ALA A 3 -15.58 -18.06 0.92
CA ALA A 3 -14.75 -16.88 0.68
C ALA A 3 -13.38 -17.30 0.15
N ARG A 4 -12.87 -16.58 -0.86
CA ARG A 4 -11.53 -16.84 -1.42
C ARG A 4 -10.47 -16.61 -0.32
N PRO A 5 -9.40 -17.42 -0.27
CA PRO A 5 -8.29 -17.17 0.65
C PRO A 5 -7.70 -15.78 0.43
N LEU A 6 -7.51 -15.04 1.53
CA LEU A 6 -6.92 -13.71 1.55
C LEU A 6 -5.57 -13.77 2.28
N THR A 7 -4.54 -13.22 1.65
CA THR A 7 -3.20 -13.11 2.22
C THR A 7 -2.67 -11.68 2.10
N PHE A 8 -2.13 -11.15 3.19
CA PHE A 8 -1.42 -9.87 3.20
C PHE A 8 0.09 -10.14 3.22
N VAL A 9 0.82 -9.60 2.25
CA VAL A 9 2.27 -9.55 2.28
C VAL A 9 2.68 -8.26 2.98
N VAL A 10 3.23 -8.41 4.18
CA VAL A 10 3.65 -7.29 5.03
C VAL A 10 5.16 -7.26 5.17
N GLY A 11 5.70 -6.06 5.33
CA GLY A 11 7.13 -5.87 5.55
C GLY A 11 7.49 -4.43 5.87
N THR A 12 8.78 -4.18 6.09
CA THR A 12 9.32 -2.85 6.40
C THR A 12 9.35 -1.89 5.21
N GLY A 13 8.88 -2.33 4.04
CA GLY A 13 9.19 -1.69 2.77
C GLY A 13 10.68 -1.78 2.42
N ARG A 14 10.98 -1.66 1.12
CA ARG A 14 12.30 -1.90 0.53
C ARG A 14 12.91 -3.29 0.80
N CYS A 15 12.12 -4.23 1.33
CA CYS A 15 12.49 -5.63 1.53
C CYS A 15 12.35 -6.51 0.28
N GLY A 16 12.16 -5.91 -0.90
CA GLY A 16 11.96 -6.65 -2.16
C GLY A 16 10.51 -7.00 -2.47
N SER A 17 9.54 -6.44 -1.74
CA SER A 17 8.11 -6.69 -1.93
C SER A 17 7.59 -6.35 -3.34
N THR A 18 8.19 -5.35 -4.00
CA THR A 18 7.89 -5.03 -5.40
C THR A 18 8.21 -6.17 -6.35
N ALA A 19 9.39 -6.80 -6.19
CA ALA A 19 9.76 -7.94 -7.00
C ALA A 19 8.82 -9.13 -6.76
N LEU A 20 8.41 -9.37 -5.52
CA LEU A 20 7.43 -10.40 -5.20
C LEU A 20 6.07 -10.14 -5.86
N SER A 21 5.56 -8.90 -5.84
CA SER A 21 4.31 -8.57 -6.55
C SER A 21 4.41 -8.80 -8.05
N GLU A 22 5.55 -8.48 -8.68
CA GLU A 22 5.75 -8.75 -10.11
C GLU A 22 5.68 -10.24 -10.43
N VAL A 23 6.25 -11.11 -9.57
CA VAL A 23 6.14 -12.56 -9.73
C VAL A 23 4.70 -13.04 -9.50
N LEU A 24 4.04 -12.58 -8.43
CA LEU A 24 2.67 -12.99 -8.10
C LEU A 24 1.67 -12.57 -9.19
N ARG A 25 1.87 -11.41 -9.82
CA ARG A 25 1.08 -10.91 -10.96
C ARG A 25 1.07 -11.86 -12.16
N LEU A 26 2.12 -12.66 -12.33
CA LEU A 26 2.21 -13.63 -13.45
C LEU A 26 1.35 -14.88 -13.21
N HIS A 27 0.88 -15.12 -11.98
CA HIS A 27 0.14 -16.33 -11.67
C HIS A 27 -1.36 -16.19 -12.07
N PRO A 28 -1.88 -17.03 -12.99
CA PRO A 28 -3.18 -16.83 -13.63
C PRO A 28 -4.40 -17.00 -12.70
N HIS A 29 -4.18 -17.44 -11.46
CA HIS A 29 -5.23 -17.65 -10.47
C HIS A 29 -5.06 -16.82 -9.19
N LEU A 30 -4.10 -15.89 -9.14
CA LEU A 30 -3.94 -14.97 -8.03
C LEU A 30 -4.38 -13.56 -8.42
N LEU A 31 -5.25 -12.97 -7.61
CA LEU A 31 -5.48 -11.54 -7.65
C LEU A 31 -4.36 -10.87 -6.85
N SER A 32 -3.30 -10.45 -7.54
CA SER A 32 -2.18 -9.72 -6.93
C SER A 32 -2.50 -8.23 -6.89
N LEU A 33 -2.82 -7.70 -5.72
CA LEU A 33 -3.03 -6.27 -5.48
C LEU A 33 -1.70 -5.65 -5.00
N SER A 34 -1.31 -4.52 -5.58
CA SER A 34 -0.10 -3.78 -5.21
C SER A 34 -0.43 -2.38 -4.73
N GLU A 35 0.05 -2.04 -3.54
CA GLU A 35 -0.08 -0.75 -2.86
C GLU A 35 -1.52 -0.30 -2.62
N LEU A 36 -2.48 -1.24 -2.49
CA LEU A 36 -3.87 -0.88 -2.20
C LEU A 36 -3.97 -0.20 -0.84
N MET A 37 -3.51 -0.85 0.23
CA MET A 37 -3.57 -0.27 1.58
C MET A 37 -2.73 1.00 1.69
N ALA A 38 -1.51 0.99 1.15
CA ALA A 38 -0.62 2.16 1.21
C ALA A 38 -1.20 3.39 0.45
N SER A 39 -1.88 3.18 -0.68
CA SER A 39 -2.49 4.28 -1.44
C SER A 39 -3.67 4.94 -0.73
N LEU A 40 -4.32 4.20 0.18
CA LEU A 40 -5.53 4.63 0.89
C LEU A 40 -5.25 5.18 2.29
N GLU A 41 -4.03 5.01 2.81
CA GLU A 41 -3.64 5.53 4.13
C GLU A 41 -3.70 7.07 4.19
N PRO A 42 -4.12 7.65 5.34
CA PRO A 42 -4.47 7.00 6.61
C PRO A 42 -5.94 6.51 6.68
N GLY A 43 -6.72 6.69 5.61
CA GLY A 43 -8.15 6.38 5.55
C GLY A 43 -8.48 4.95 5.11
N ALA A 44 -7.51 4.03 5.11
CA ALA A 44 -7.68 2.72 4.50
C ALA A 44 -8.69 1.82 5.25
N LEU A 45 -8.74 1.90 6.58
CA LEU A 45 -9.52 0.99 7.43
C LEU A 45 -10.33 1.74 8.51
N PRO A 46 -11.32 2.57 8.13
CA PRO A 46 -12.19 3.27 9.07
C PRO A 46 -12.98 2.29 9.96
N GLU A 47 -13.21 2.71 11.20
CA GLU A 47 -13.96 1.91 12.20
C GLU A 47 -15.47 1.98 11.98
N GLU A 48 -15.96 3.17 11.65
CA GLU A 48 -17.38 3.40 11.46
C GLU A 48 -17.89 2.73 10.18
N PRO A 49 -19.10 2.14 10.21
CA PRO A 49 -19.73 1.63 9.00
C PRO A 49 -19.89 2.73 7.93
N LEU A 50 -19.73 2.34 6.67
CA LEU A 50 -19.76 3.22 5.51
C LEU A 50 -20.85 2.77 4.55
N THR A 51 -21.46 3.69 3.80
CA THR A 51 -22.19 3.36 2.56
C THR A 51 -21.22 2.95 1.45
N GLY A 52 -21.73 2.33 0.39
CA GLY A 52 -20.93 2.05 -0.80
C GLY A 52 -20.35 3.31 -1.46
N GLU A 53 -21.08 4.43 -1.39
CA GLU A 53 -20.61 5.74 -1.88
C GLU A 53 -19.44 6.27 -1.04
N GLU A 54 -19.55 6.24 0.29
CA GLU A 54 -18.49 6.65 1.22
C GLU A 54 -17.22 5.79 1.02
N PHE A 55 -17.38 4.47 0.79
CA PHE A 55 -16.26 3.60 0.47
C PHE A 55 -15.64 3.92 -0.91
N TRP A 56 -16.47 4.22 -1.91
CA TRP A 56 -15.98 4.65 -3.22
C TRP A 56 -15.21 5.96 -3.14
N GLU A 57 -15.61 6.92 -2.29
CA GLU A 57 -14.86 8.15 -2.05
C GLU A 57 -13.46 7.88 -1.49
N ILE A 58 -13.29 6.86 -0.64
CA ILE A 58 -11.96 6.43 -0.15
C ILE A 58 -11.11 5.90 -1.32
N LEU A 59 -11.67 5.05 -2.18
CA LEU A 59 -10.95 4.48 -3.33
C LEU A 59 -10.64 5.52 -4.41
N ALA A 60 -11.61 6.39 -4.69
CA ALA A 60 -11.60 7.34 -5.80
C ALA A 60 -10.99 8.70 -5.42
N GLY A 61 -10.89 9.00 -4.12
CA GLY A 61 -10.35 10.24 -3.61
C GLY A 61 -8.87 10.37 -4.00
N PRO A 62 -8.45 11.50 -4.59
CA PRO A 62 -7.05 11.73 -4.94
C PRO A 62 -6.25 12.07 -3.67
N PRO A 63 -5.25 11.26 -3.27
CA PRO A 63 -4.44 11.58 -2.10
C PRO A 63 -3.63 12.84 -2.38
N ALA A 64 -3.93 13.93 -1.67
CA ALA A 64 -3.36 15.25 -1.93
C ALA A 64 -1.82 15.21 -1.96
N PHE A 65 -1.23 14.52 -1.00
CA PHE A 65 0.21 14.43 -0.89
C PHE A 65 0.88 13.64 -2.03
N ALA A 66 0.34 12.47 -2.39
CA ALA A 66 0.90 11.66 -3.48
C ALA A 66 0.81 12.42 -4.82
N ASN A 67 -0.31 13.09 -5.07
CA ASN A 67 -0.50 13.92 -6.24
C ASN A 67 0.46 15.11 -6.28
N ARG A 68 0.67 15.80 -5.15
CA ARG A 68 1.66 16.87 -5.05
C ARG A 68 3.08 16.39 -5.36
N LEU A 69 3.50 15.25 -4.81
CA LEU A 69 4.81 14.67 -5.13
C LEU A 69 4.97 14.39 -6.63
N ILE A 70 3.94 13.84 -7.27
CA ILE A 70 3.97 13.57 -8.72
C ILE A 70 4.11 14.87 -9.50
N ARG A 71 3.28 15.87 -9.21
CA ARG A 71 3.31 17.21 -9.83
C ARG A 71 4.68 17.88 -9.69
N GLU A 72 5.30 17.78 -8.52
CA GLU A 72 6.63 18.37 -8.27
C GLU A 72 7.81 17.52 -8.79
N GLY A 73 7.55 16.39 -9.47
CA GLY A 73 8.59 15.53 -10.06
C GLY A 73 9.27 14.59 -9.06
N PHE A 74 8.65 14.35 -7.90
CA PHE A 74 9.07 13.43 -6.84
C PHE A 74 8.13 12.23 -6.68
N GLY A 75 7.36 11.90 -7.72
CA GLY A 75 6.52 10.71 -7.74
C GLY A 75 7.30 9.46 -7.33
N LEU A 76 6.66 8.58 -6.58
CA LEU A 76 7.29 7.33 -6.14
C LEU A 76 7.42 6.38 -7.33
N PRO A 77 8.47 5.53 -7.38
CA PRO A 77 8.61 4.52 -8.43
C PRO A 77 7.39 3.61 -8.59
N GLU A 78 6.64 3.40 -7.50
CA GLU A 78 5.42 2.61 -7.46
C GLU A 78 4.19 3.35 -8.04
N HIS A 79 4.23 4.68 -8.20
CA HIS A 79 3.16 5.47 -8.83
C HIS A 79 3.22 5.26 -10.35
N THR A 80 2.64 4.18 -10.82
CA THR A 80 2.74 3.76 -12.22
C THR A 80 1.73 4.45 -13.13
N TYR A 81 0.58 4.89 -12.61
CA TYR A 81 -0.47 5.53 -13.41
C TYR A 81 -0.01 6.73 -14.26
N PRO A 82 0.81 7.69 -13.76
CA PRO A 82 1.33 8.78 -14.59
C PRO A 82 2.04 8.31 -15.87
N GLY A 83 2.67 7.14 -15.85
CA GLY A 83 3.34 6.56 -17.02
C GLY A 83 2.39 5.86 -18.01
N PHE A 84 1.13 5.60 -17.63
CA PHE A 84 0.13 4.99 -18.51
C PHE A 84 -0.49 5.98 -19.51
N GLY A 85 -0.52 7.27 -19.17
CA GLY A 85 -1.19 8.28 -20.01
C GLY A 85 -2.71 8.18 -20.01
N GLY A 86 -3.31 7.73 -18.89
CA GLY A 86 -4.77 7.68 -18.71
C GLY A 86 -5.41 9.05 -18.51
N ARG A 87 -6.72 9.07 -18.20
CA ARG A 87 -7.51 10.30 -18.08
C ARG A 87 -7.23 11.14 -16.84
N PHE A 88 -6.67 10.55 -15.78
CA PHE A 88 -6.38 11.28 -14.54
C PHE A 88 -5.00 11.93 -14.57
N SER A 89 -4.86 13.07 -13.90
CA SER A 89 -3.60 13.81 -13.83
C SER A 89 -3.44 14.50 -12.49
N ALA A 90 -2.22 14.51 -11.98
CA ALA A 90 -1.85 15.25 -10.76
C ALA A 90 -1.94 16.78 -10.95
N GLU A 91 -1.94 17.27 -12.21
CA GLU A 91 -2.13 18.68 -12.55
C GLU A 91 -3.62 19.07 -12.66
N GLY A 92 -4.51 18.08 -12.82
CA GLY A 92 -5.95 18.29 -12.97
C GLY A 92 -6.70 18.02 -11.66
N ASP A 93 -7.78 17.25 -11.75
CA ASP A 93 -8.61 16.86 -10.60
C ASP A 93 -7.93 15.83 -9.67
N GLY A 94 -6.69 15.44 -9.96
CA GLY A 94 -5.92 14.46 -9.21
C GLY A 94 -6.09 13.03 -9.72
N ILE A 95 -5.10 12.21 -9.40
CA ILE A 95 -5.09 10.76 -9.63
C ILE A 95 -5.74 10.09 -8.42
N PRO A 96 -6.85 9.34 -8.60
CA PRO A 96 -7.48 8.56 -7.55
C PRO A 96 -6.53 7.58 -6.85
N ALA A 97 -6.74 7.36 -5.55
CA ALA A 97 -5.90 6.49 -4.74
C ALA A 97 -5.76 5.07 -5.33
N VAL A 98 -6.89 4.42 -5.63
CA VAL A 98 -6.89 3.06 -6.21
C VAL A 98 -6.24 3.02 -7.59
N ALA A 99 -6.35 4.11 -8.36
CA ALA A 99 -5.78 4.21 -9.70
C ALA A 99 -4.27 4.43 -9.68
N MET A 100 -3.70 4.97 -8.60
CA MET A 100 -2.29 5.34 -8.49
C MET A 100 -1.32 4.21 -8.86
N THR A 101 -1.60 3.02 -8.35
CA THR A 101 -0.76 1.82 -8.51
C THR A 101 -1.59 0.55 -8.68
N THR A 102 -2.68 0.40 -7.91
CA THR A 102 -3.42 -0.86 -7.85
C THR A 102 -4.06 -1.22 -9.19
N LEU A 103 -4.82 -0.31 -9.80
CA LEU A 103 -5.47 -0.60 -11.09
C LEU A 103 -4.50 -0.83 -12.26
N PRO A 104 -3.46 0.01 -12.47
CA PRO A 104 -2.47 -0.23 -13.52
C PRO A 104 -1.64 -1.52 -13.30
N HIS A 105 -1.53 -1.99 -12.06
CA HIS A 105 -0.91 -3.29 -11.78
C HIS A 105 -1.79 -4.49 -12.21
N LEU A 106 -3.11 -4.29 -12.26
CA LEU A 106 -4.09 -5.33 -12.58
C LEU A 106 -4.49 -5.38 -14.06
N SER A 107 -4.40 -4.27 -14.78
CA SER A 107 -4.99 -4.12 -16.10
C SER A 107 -4.24 -3.11 -16.95
N ASP A 108 -4.11 -3.41 -18.24
CA ASP A 108 -3.64 -2.46 -19.26
C ASP A 108 -4.67 -1.36 -19.56
N GLU A 109 -5.91 -1.53 -19.10
CA GLU A 109 -7.01 -0.56 -19.19
C GLU A 109 -7.46 -0.10 -17.79
N PRO A 110 -6.63 0.65 -17.03
CA PRO A 110 -6.95 1.04 -15.65
C PRO A 110 -8.19 1.95 -15.54
N ASP A 111 -8.43 2.81 -16.53
CA ASP A 111 -9.59 3.72 -16.53
C ASP A 111 -10.90 2.97 -16.73
N ALA A 112 -10.93 2.00 -17.66
CA ALA A 112 -12.09 1.14 -17.86
C ALA A 112 -12.36 0.25 -16.64
N LEU A 113 -11.30 -0.19 -15.96
CA LEU A 113 -11.42 -0.90 -14.69
C LEU A 113 -12.02 0.00 -13.59
N PHE A 114 -11.54 1.22 -13.46
CA PHE A 114 -12.07 2.21 -12.53
C PHE A 114 -13.57 2.46 -12.77
N ASP A 115 -13.97 2.71 -14.02
CA ASP A 115 -15.38 2.95 -14.37
C ASP A 115 -16.28 1.75 -14.08
N ALA A 116 -15.78 0.53 -14.32
CA ALA A 116 -16.53 -0.69 -14.04
C ALA A 116 -16.72 -0.95 -12.54
N LEU A 117 -15.77 -0.56 -11.70
CA LEU A 117 -15.86 -0.76 -10.25
C LEU A 117 -16.86 0.19 -9.58
N ARG A 118 -16.96 1.44 -10.06
CA ARG A 118 -17.80 2.48 -9.45
C ARG A 118 -19.24 2.05 -9.15
N PRO A 119 -20.06 1.64 -10.15
CA PRO A 119 -21.46 1.31 -9.90
C PRO A 119 -21.59 0.15 -8.90
N VAL A 120 -20.74 -0.87 -9.02
CA VAL A 120 -20.76 -2.06 -8.14
C VAL A 120 -20.45 -1.70 -6.69
N MET A 121 -19.50 -0.80 -6.46
CA MET A 121 -19.14 -0.36 -5.11
C MET A 121 -20.18 0.60 -4.55
N CYS A 122 -20.65 1.58 -5.32
CA CYS A 122 -21.63 2.58 -4.86
C CYS A 122 -22.99 1.97 -4.50
N GLU A 123 -23.43 0.91 -5.18
CA GLU A 123 -24.70 0.23 -4.90
C GLU A 123 -24.71 -0.56 -3.58
N ARG A 124 -23.55 -0.71 -2.92
CA ARG A 124 -23.46 -1.49 -1.69
C ARG A 124 -24.18 -0.82 -0.52
N PRO A 125 -24.90 -1.59 0.30
CA PRO A 125 -25.55 -1.05 1.48
C PRO A 125 -24.52 -0.57 2.52
N ARG A 126 -24.99 0.20 3.50
CA ARG A 126 -24.17 0.60 4.64
C ARG A 126 -23.69 -0.64 5.41
N GLY A 127 -22.40 -0.71 5.70
CA GLY A 127 -21.77 -1.85 6.37
C GLY A 127 -20.34 -1.57 6.80
N PRO A 128 -19.72 -2.48 7.58
CA PRO A 128 -18.33 -2.34 8.01
C PRO A 128 -17.37 -2.38 6.80
N VAL A 129 -16.23 -1.68 6.90
CA VAL A 129 -15.27 -1.56 5.79
C VAL A 129 -14.80 -2.91 5.24
N GLY A 130 -14.68 -3.93 6.11
CA GLY A 130 -14.27 -5.27 5.69
C GLY A 130 -15.25 -5.94 4.72
N GLU A 131 -16.54 -5.63 4.78
CA GLU A 131 -17.51 -6.14 3.80
C GLU A 131 -17.36 -5.48 2.44
N HIS A 132 -17.03 -4.19 2.41
CA HIS A 132 -16.76 -3.44 1.18
C HIS A 132 -15.47 -3.92 0.50
N TYR A 133 -14.39 -4.14 1.25
CA TYR A 133 -13.17 -4.72 0.69
C TYR A 133 -13.38 -6.15 0.18
N ARG A 134 -14.10 -7.01 0.92
CA ARG A 134 -14.41 -8.36 0.43
C ARG A 134 -15.18 -8.31 -0.88
N ALA A 135 -16.09 -7.34 -1.05
CA ALA A 135 -16.81 -7.15 -2.30
C ALA A 135 -15.95 -6.62 -3.44
N LEU A 136 -15.03 -5.69 -3.16
CA LEU A 136 -14.03 -5.23 -4.11
C LEU A 136 -13.18 -6.41 -4.58
N PHE A 137 -12.67 -7.21 -3.64
CA PHE A 137 -11.85 -8.39 -3.94
C PHE A 137 -12.62 -9.45 -4.72
N GLU A 138 -13.89 -9.69 -4.38
CA GLU A 138 -14.75 -10.62 -5.10
C GLU A 138 -14.98 -10.15 -6.54
N THR A 139 -15.39 -8.88 -6.73
CA THR A 139 -15.62 -8.28 -8.05
C THR A 139 -14.37 -8.37 -8.94
N LEU A 140 -13.20 -8.04 -8.39
CA LEU A 140 -11.93 -8.13 -9.12
C LEU A 140 -11.56 -9.59 -9.40
N ALA A 141 -11.70 -10.49 -8.42
CA ALA A 141 -11.35 -11.88 -8.59
C ALA A 141 -12.25 -12.60 -9.59
N GLU A 142 -13.54 -12.27 -9.65
CA GLU A 142 -14.45 -12.77 -10.69
C GLU A 142 -14.04 -12.28 -12.08
N ARG A 143 -13.76 -10.97 -12.22
CA ARG A 143 -13.31 -10.38 -13.49
C ARG A 143 -12.05 -11.02 -14.03
N PHE A 144 -11.08 -11.31 -13.16
CA PHE A 144 -9.78 -11.88 -13.53
C PHE A 144 -9.69 -13.41 -13.37
N GLY A 145 -10.79 -14.10 -13.06
CA GLY A 145 -10.78 -15.57 -12.89
C GLY A 145 -9.88 -16.08 -11.77
N SER A 146 -9.63 -15.24 -10.76
CA SER A 146 -8.72 -15.52 -9.64
C SER A 146 -9.39 -16.38 -8.57
N ARG A 147 -8.59 -17.21 -7.90
CA ARG A 147 -9.02 -18.17 -6.87
C ARG A 147 -8.54 -17.81 -5.46
N ALA A 148 -7.55 -16.93 -5.35
CA ALA A 148 -7.07 -16.37 -4.09
C ALA A 148 -6.65 -14.92 -4.29
N VAL A 149 -6.62 -14.17 -3.20
CA VAL A 149 -6.30 -12.74 -3.17
C VAL A 149 -5.03 -12.54 -2.38
N VAL A 150 -4.08 -11.81 -2.96
CA VAL A 150 -2.86 -11.39 -2.28
C VAL A 150 -2.75 -9.88 -2.38
N GLU A 151 -2.84 -9.20 -1.25
CA GLU A 151 -2.55 -7.78 -1.16
C GLU A 151 -1.14 -7.59 -0.64
N ARG A 152 -0.38 -6.74 -1.33
CA ARG A 152 0.92 -6.27 -0.86
C ARG A 152 0.93 -4.76 -0.89
N SER A 153 1.20 -4.17 0.26
CA SER A 153 1.61 -2.77 0.38
C SER A 153 2.97 -2.69 1.07
N GLY A 154 3.85 -1.81 0.59
CA GLY A 154 5.12 -1.53 1.27
C GLY A 154 4.89 -0.88 2.65
N PHE A 155 5.82 -1.08 3.58
CA PHE A 155 5.79 -0.43 4.90
C PHE A 155 4.49 -0.67 5.70
N SER A 156 3.91 -1.87 5.54
CA SER A 156 2.58 -2.23 6.03
C SER A 156 2.56 -3.04 7.32
N LEU A 157 3.72 -3.33 7.94
CA LEU A 157 3.79 -4.08 9.21
C LEU A 157 2.93 -3.44 10.33
N ARG A 158 2.92 -2.11 10.41
CA ARG A 158 2.08 -1.36 11.36
C ARG A 158 0.58 -1.56 11.17
N LEU A 159 0.15 -2.03 10.00
CA LEU A 159 -1.27 -2.26 9.71
C LEU A 159 -1.73 -3.65 10.16
N VAL A 160 -0.83 -4.56 10.56
CA VAL A 160 -1.18 -5.94 10.93
C VAL A 160 -2.31 -6.00 11.97
N PRO A 161 -2.32 -5.22 13.07
CA PRO A 161 -3.42 -5.27 14.04
C PRO A 161 -4.77 -4.92 13.41
N ARG A 162 -4.83 -3.82 12.65
CA ARG A 162 -6.04 -3.34 11.98
C ARG A 162 -6.52 -4.29 10.89
N LEU A 163 -5.60 -4.85 10.10
CA LEU A 163 -5.91 -5.87 9.10
C LEU A 163 -6.48 -7.12 9.77
N ARG A 164 -5.95 -7.53 10.93
CA ARG A 164 -6.45 -8.69 11.66
C ARG A 164 -7.84 -8.46 12.28
N GLU A 165 -8.14 -7.25 12.70
CA GLU A 165 -9.47 -6.85 13.18
C GLU A 165 -10.51 -6.93 12.05
N VAL A 166 -10.19 -6.37 10.88
CA VAL A 166 -11.10 -6.29 9.73
C VAL A 166 -11.23 -7.62 8.98
N PHE A 167 -10.13 -8.38 8.89
CA PHE A 167 -10.03 -9.64 8.15
C PHE A 167 -9.51 -10.75 9.07
N PRO A 168 -10.35 -11.26 9.99
CA PRO A 168 -9.93 -12.28 10.94
C PRO A 168 -9.50 -13.61 10.32
N GLU A 169 -9.93 -13.88 9.08
CA GLU A 169 -9.58 -15.05 8.28
C GLU A 169 -8.26 -14.92 7.51
N ALA A 170 -7.69 -13.70 7.43
CA ALA A 170 -6.55 -13.45 6.57
C ALA A 170 -5.26 -14.08 7.11
N ARG A 171 -4.41 -14.49 6.18
CA ARG A 171 -3.03 -14.94 6.46
C ARG A 171 -2.05 -13.80 6.19
N PHE A 172 -0.90 -13.88 6.82
CA PHE A 172 0.17 -12.89 6.72
C PHE A 172 1.45 -13.56 6.24
N VAL A 173 2.03 -13.03 5.16
CA VAL A 173 3.40 -13.33 4.78
C VAL A 173 4.26 -12.17 5.24
N HIS A 174 5.18 -12.42 6.16
CA HIS A 174 6.17 -11.42 6.56
C HIS A 174 7.39 -11.55 5.65
N LEU A 175 7.49 -10.66 4.65
CA LEU A 175 8.66 -10.59 3.79
C LEU A 175 9.73 -9.71 4.43
N TYR A 176 10.86 -10.31 4.78
CA TYR A 176 11.99 -9.63 5.40
C TYR A 176 13.27 -9.78 4.55
N ARG A 177 14.21 -8.87 4.78
CA ARG A 177 15.50 -8.75 4.09
C ARG A 177 16.53 -8.19 5.08
N ASP A 178 17.82 -8.38 4.81
CA ASP A 178 18.91 -7.70 5.53
C ASP A 178 18.61 -6.21 5.79
N GLY A 179 18.79 -5.82 7.06
CA GLY A 179 18.41 -4.49 7.52
C GLY A 179 19.32 -3.36 7.03
N ALA A 180 20.61 -3.62 6.83
CA ALA A 180 21.54 -2.62 6.31
C ALA A 180 21.22 -2.30 4.85
N ASP A 181 20.91 -3.34 4.06
CA ASP A 181 20.44 -3.21 2.68
C ASP A 181 19.12 -2.43 2.60
N CYS A 182 18.16 -2.75 3.48
CA CYS A 182 16.89 -2.03 3.54
C CYS A 182 17.11 -0.56 3.87
N ALA A 183 17.90 -0.24 4.90
CA ALA A 183 18.20 1.13 5.30
C ALA A 183 18.88 1.91 4.17
N LEU A 184 19.84 1.30 3.47
CA LEU A 184 20.49 1.91 2.31
C LEU A 184 19.48 2.19 1.19
N SER A 185 18.60 1.23 0.87
CA SER A 185 17.56 1.44 -0.13
C SER A 185 16.54 2.51 0.28
N MET A 186 16.11 2.54 1.54
CA MET A 186 15.21 3.56 2.09
C MET A 186 15.82 4.96 1.96
N SER A 187 17.13 5.09 2.21
CA SER A 187 17.83 6.39 2.13
C SER A 187 17.78 7.05 0.75
N ARG A 188 17.52 6.26 -0.30
CA ARG A 188 17.41 6.69 -1.70
C ARG A 188 15.97 6.82 -2.18
N HIS A 189 14.99 6.42 -1.37
CA HIS A 189 13.59 6.39 -1.74
C HIS A 189 12.85 7.66 -1.25
N PRO A 190 12.22 8.46 -2.14
CA PRO A 190 11.58 9.72 -1.74
C PRO A 190 10.57 9.57 -0.59
N GLY A 191 9.73 8.53 -0.64
CA GLY A 191 8.74 8.26 0.42
C GLY A 191 9.37 8.00 1.80
N PHE A 192 10.50 7.29 1.86
CA PHE A 192 11.16 7.01 3.15
C PHE A 192 11.92 8.22 3.67
N ARG A 193 12.46 9.04 2.79
CA ARG A 193 13.07 10.32 3.15
C ARG A 193 12.02 11.28 3.72
N MET A 194 10.80 11.23 3.19
CA MET A 194 9.66 11.90 3.79
C MET A 194 9.33 11.33 5.17
N ILE A 195 9.21 10.01 5.33
CA ILE A 195 8.97 9.40 6.65
C ILE A 195 10.00 9.86 7.69
N GLN A 196 11.27 10.00 7.32
CA GLN A 196 12.29 10.55 8.22
C GLN A 196 12.06 12.02 8.58
N LEU A 197 11.68 12.86 7.61
CA LEU A 197 11.26 14.24 7.89
C LEU A 197 10.11 14.29 8.89
N MET A 198 9.09 13.43 8.71
CA MET A 198 7.95 13.34 9.62
C MET A 198 8.39 12.96 11.03
N ARG A 199 9.33 12.02 11.17
CA ARG A 199 9.83 11.55 12.47
C ARG A 199 10.72 12.57 13.18
N GLU A 200 11.49 13.37 12.44
CA GLU A 200 12.38 14.39 13.01
C GLU A 200 11.63 15.65 13.49
N GLY A 201 10.48 15.98 12.87
CA GLY A 201 9.61 17.08 13.29
C GLY A 201 8.90 16.85 14.63
N GLY A 202 9.02 15.65 15.22
CA GLY A 202 8.23 15.24 16.36
C GLY A 202 6.78 14.86 15.99
N ASP A 203 6.03 14.40 16.98
CA ASP A 203 4.66 13.91 16.82
C ASP A 203 3.65 15.08 16.74
N VAL A 204 3.83 15.96 15.76
CA VAL A 204 2.84 17.00 15.44
C VAL A 204 2.30 16.76 14.02
N PRO A 205 1.37 15.81 13.85
CA PRO A 205 0.58 15.64 12.62
C PRO A 205 0.04 16.98 12.07
N GLY A 206 -0.22 17.97 12.93
CA GLY A 206 -0.72 19.29 12.55
C GLY A 206 0.25 20.20 11.79
N GLU A 207 1.54 20.27 12.16
CA GLU A 207 2.52 21.13 11.47
C GLU A 207 2.93 20.54 10.12
N LEU A 208 2.95 19.21 10.04
CA LEU A 208 3.23 18.50 8.81
C LEU A 208 2.02 18.43 7.88
N ALA A 209 0.81 18.19 8.39
CA ALA A 209 -0.41 18.34 7.59
C ALA A 209 -0.53 19.78 7.08
N ALA A 210 -0.16 20.77 7.89
CA ALA A 210 -0.04 22.16 7.45
C ALA A 210 1.04 22.32 6.36
N LEU A 211 2.24 21.77 6.51
CA LEU A 211 3.31 21.83 5.50
C LEU A 211 2.95 21.10 4.19
N MET A 212 2.27 19.95 4.29
CA MET A 212 1.83 19.14 3.15
C MET A 212 0.61 19.74 2.45
N SER A 213 -0.24 20.46 3.19
CA SER A 213 -1.35 21.25 2.65
C SER A 213 -0.91 22.65 2.20
N ASP A 214 0.24 23.12 2.67
CA ASP A 214 0.86 24.37 2.25
C ASP A 214 1.60 24.17 0.94
N GLU A 215 0.87 24.40 -0.14
CA GLU A 215 1.37 24.41 -1.52
C GLU A 215 2.51 25.42 -1.76
N SER A 216 2.76 26.35 -0.84
CA SER A 216 3.89 27.29 -0.94
C SER A 216 5.21 26.73 -0.43
N ALA A 217 5.19 25.63 0.33
CA ALA A 217 6.40 25.01 0.84
C ALA A 217 7.21 24.30 -0.26
N GLU A 218 8.52 24.54 -0.32
CA GLU A 218 9.38 23.83 -1.27
C GLU A 218 9.70 22.41 -0.75
N ILE A 219 9.20 21.36 -1.43
CA ILE A 219 9.46 19.97 -1.02
C ILE A 219 10.88 19.52 -1.44
N LYS A 220 11.39 20.02 -2.57
CA LYS A 220 12.69 19.60 -3.12
C LYS A 220 13.86 19.73 -2.13
N PRO A 221 14.07 20.87 -1.44
CA PRO A 221 15.13 20.99 -0.43
C PRO A 221 14.98 19.97 0.71
N LEU A 222 13.74 19.72 1.15
CA LEU A 222 13.45 18.74 2.20
C LEU A 222 13.80 17.32 1.77
N LEU A 223 13.36 16.91 0.57
CA LEU A 223 13.63 15.59 0.04
C LEU A 223 15.10 15.37 -0.31
N THR A 224 15.86 16.42 -0.65
CA THR A 224 17.27 16.29 -1.05
C THR A 224 18.27 16.54 0.08
N ARG A 225 17.82 17.02 1.25
CA ARG A 225 18.69 17.28 2.42
C ARG A 225 19.48 16.03 2.85
N HIS A 226 20.65 16.21 3.44
CA HIS A 226 21.35 15.05 4.01
C HIS A 226 20.59 14.49 5.22
N VAL A 227 20.33 13.18 5.22
CA VAL A 227 19.80 12.42 6.36
C VAL A 227 20.78 11.27 6.61
N PRO A 228 21.32 11.11 7.83
CA PRO A 228 22.32 10.09 8.10
C PRO A 228 21.73 8.69 7.94
N LEU A 229 22.51 7.76 7.37
CA LEU A 229 22.07 6.38 7.11
C LEU A 229 21.55 5.68 8.38
N SER A 230 22.14 5.99 9.54
CA SER A 230 21.69 5.46 10.84
C SER A 230 20.24 5.81 11.18
N ALA A 231 19.68 6.90 10.66
CA ALA A 231 18.28 7.24 10.88
C ALA A 231 17.34 6.25 10.16
N PHE A 232 17.70 5.81 8.95
CA PHE A 232 16.99 4.75 8.23
C PHE A 232 17.20 3.39 8.88
N GLY A 233 18.38 3.11 9.43
CA GLY A 233 18.63 1.91 10.23
C GLY A 233 17.75 1.84 11.50
N ARG A 234 17.57 2.98 12.18
CA ARG A 234 16.62 3.09 13.31
C ARG A 234 15.18 2.89 12.87
N LEU A 235 14.74 3.56 11.80
CA LEU A 235 13.39 3.37 11.25
C LEU A 235 13.11 1.90 10.93
N TRP A 236 14.02 1.24 10.22
CA TRP A 236 13.88 -0.18 9.93
C TRP A 236 13.81 -1.01 11.22
N SER A 237 14.70 -0.77 12.18
CA SER A 237 14.74 -1.52 13.45
C SER A 237 13.44 -1.36 14.23
N ASP A 238 12.94 -0.13 14.37
CA ASP A 238 11.69 0.14 15.09
C ASP A 238 10.50 -0.54 14.40
N THR A 239 10.41 -0.46 13.07
CA THR A 239 9.34 -1.11 12.30
C THR A 239 9.39 -2.64 12.39
N VAL A 240 10.58 -3.24 12.42
CA VAL A 240 10.72 -4.70 12.61
C VAL A 240 10.34 -5.10 14.02
N ILE A 241 10.84 -4.40 15.05
CA ILE A 241 10.56 -4.73 16.45
C ILE A 241 9.05 -4.66 16.69
N GLU A 242 8.42 -3.54 16.33
CA GLU A 242 6.98 -3.36 16.48
C GLU A 242 6.19 -4.38 15.63
N GLY A 243 6.58 -4.57 14.37
CA GLY A 243 5.91 -5.50 13.45
C GLY A 243 5.97 -6.95 13.91
N LEU A 244 7.10 -7.38 14.49
CA LEU A 244 7.26 -8.73 15.03
C LEU A 244 6.45 -8.96 16.30
N GLU A 245 6.25 -7.93 17.14
CA GLU A 245 5.32 -8.01 18.26
C GLU A 245 3.88 -8.24 17.76
N HIS A 246 3.44 -7.48 16.75
CA HIS A 246 2.12 -7.65 16.15
C HIS A 246 1.92 -9.04 15.53
N LEU A 247 2.90 -9.51 14.76
CA LEU A 247 2.86 -10.84 14.14
C LEU A 247 2.93 -11.97 15.17
N GLY A 248 3.72 -11.80 16.24
CA GLY A 248 3.87 -12.79 17.32
C GLY A 248 2.60 -12.96 18.16
N ALA A 249 1.70 -11.98 18.15
CA ALA A 249 0.38 -12.08 18.80
C ALA A 249 -0.65 -12.91 18.00
N LEU A 250 -0.35 -13.25 16.74
CA LEU A 250 -1.24 -14.03 15.88
C LEU A 250 -1.03 -15.54 16.05
N PRO A 251 -2.05 -16.38 15.79
CA PRO A 251 -1.86 -17.82 15.65
C PRO A 251 -0.79 -18.13 14.60
N GLY A 252 0.21 -18.94 14.95
CA GLY A 252 1.38 -19.20 14.07
C GLY A 252 1.02 -19.79 12.71
N GLU A 253 -0.08 -20.51 12.59
CA GLU A 253 -0.61 -21.04 11.31
C GLU A 253 -1.10 -19.96 10.33
N LEU A 254 -1.33 -18.74 10.81
CA LEU A 254 -1.70 -17.59 9.98
C LEU A 254 -0.49 -16.80 9.51
N VAL A 255 0.72 -17.08 10.00
CA VAL A 255 1.92 -16.29 9.70
C VAL A 255 2.98 -17.14 9.02
N LEU A 256 3.42 -16.70 7.85
CA LEU A 256 4.53 -17.29 7.11
C LEU A 256 5.69 -16.28 7.02
N PRO A 257 6.83 -16.51 7.70
CA PRO A 257 8.04 -15.72 7.46
C PRO A 257 8.68 -16.10 6.12
N LEU A 258 9.05 -15.10 5.32
CA LEU A 258 9.69 -15.27 4.02
C LEU A 258 10.93 -14.38 3.93
N SER A 259 12.11 -14.99 3.79
CA SER A 259 13.36 -14.26 3.53
C SER A 259 13.45 -13.91 2.04
N TYR A 260 13.76 -12.65 1.75
CA TYR A 260 14.04 -12.18 0.40
C TYR A 260 15.26 -12.89 -0.20
N GLU A 261 16.32 -13.09 0.58
CA GLU A 261 17.54 -13.78 0.16
C GLU A 261 17.24 -15.25 -0.17
N ALA A 262 16.50 -15.94 0.70
CA ALA A 262 16.10 -17.33 0.45
C ALA A 262 15.22 -17.45 -0.80
N LEU A 263 14.31 -16.50 -1.02
CA LEU A 263 13.48 -16.46 -2.22
C LEU A 263 14.31 -16.31 -3.51
N LEU A 264 15.44 -15.60 -3.46
CA LEU A 264 16.35 -15.47 -4.61
C LEU A 264 17.21 -16.71 -4.83
N ASP A 265 17.75 -17.27 -3.74
CA ASP A 265 18.69 -18.39 -3.80
C ASP A 265 18.00 -19.73 -4.09
N ALA A 266 16.78 -19.91 -3.58
CA ALA A 266 16.01 -21.14 -3.67
C ALA A 266 14.49 -20.85 -3.78
N PRO A 267 14.01 -20.33 -4.91
CA PRO A 267 12.61 -19.92 -5.08
C PRO A 267 11.58 -21.06 -4.97
N ASP A 268 12.00 -22.31 -5.10
CA ASP A 268 11.13 -23.50 -5.04
C ASP A 268 11.08 -24.17 -3.65
N ALA A 269 11.86 -23.69 -2.68
CA ALA A 269 12.03 -24.29 -1.34
C ALA A 269 11.01 -23.75 -0.32
#